data_AF-A0A925BGW6-F1
#
_entry.id   AF-A0A925BGW6-F1
#
_cell.length_a   1.000
_cell.length_b   1.000
_cell.length_c   1.000
_cell.angle_alpha   90.00
_cell.angle_beta   90.00
_cell.angle_gamma   90.00
#
_symmetry.space_group_name_H-M   'P 1'
#
loop_
_entity.id
_entity.type
_entity.pdbx_description
1 polymer ?
#
loop_
_entity_poly.entity_id
_entity_poly.type
_entity_poly.pdbx_seq_one_letter_code
_entity_poly.pdbx_strand_id
1 'polypeptide(L)'
;MGLKTSAYTIARRASQKLTEQGIEFSLFAPYNEKVALVGDWDNWQPIDMLRGDDGWWRVNVPLKDGDYAYKFEVKSKSYFAEGQTLRVADPYAPFLSRDSDENSCIIIKDGKPIVTTYQWQHDDVPLPNNQHLVMYELHV
;
A
#
# COMPACT_ATOMS: atom_id res chain seq x y z
N MET A 1 19.43 -34.28 42.73
CA MET A 1 20.12 -34.81 41.53
C MET A 1 19.27 -34.44 40.34
N GLY A 2 19.64 -33.37 39.62
CA GLY A 2 18.84 -32.77 38.55
C GLY A 2 19.22 -33.29 37.16
N LEU A 3 18.23 -33.43 36.29
CA LEU A 3 18.33 -33.64 34.84
C LEU A 3 17.22 -32.77 34.22
N LYS A 4 17.52 -31.55 33.73
CA LYS A 4 17.90 -31.17 32.35
C LYS A 4 16.78 -31.45 31.30
N THR A 5 16.03 -30.42 30.91
CA THR A 5 16.07 -29.71 29.59
C THR A 5 15.50 -30.57 28.44
N SER A 6 14.43 -30.19 27.73
CA SER A 6 14.49 -29.20 26.65
C SER A 6 13.06 -28.91 26.13
N ALA A 7 12.57 -27.69 26.31
CA ALA A 7 11.41 -27.19 25.58
C ALA A 7 11.92 -26.61 24.25
N TYR A 8 11.55 -27.26 23.14
CA TYR A 8 11.83 -26.80 21.79
C TYR A 8 11.28 -25.38 21.59
N THR A 9 12.19 -24.42 21.53
CA THR A 9 11.95 -23.04 21.10
C THR A 9 12.15 -23.00 19.59
N ILE A 10 11.14 -22.59 18.81
CA ILE A 10 11.33 -21.72 17.63
C ILE A 10 10.11 -20.79 17.53
N ALA A 11 10.08 -19.76 18.38
CA ALA A 11 9.37 -18.55 18.01
C ALA A 11 10.23 -17.87 16.94
N ARG A 12 9.83 -18.00 15.67
CA ARG A 12 10.42 -17.29 14.53
C ARG A 12 10.12 -15.79 14.72
N ARG A 13 10.91 -15.11 15.57
CA ARG A 13 11.00 -13.65 15.56
C ARG A 13 11.69 -13.27 14.26
N ALA A 14 10.89 -13.03 13.21
CA ALA A 14 11.34 -12.17 12.12
C ALA A 14 11.76 -10.86 12.78
N SER A 15 13.02 -10.48 12.59
CA SER A 15 13.56 -9.19 12.98
C SER A 15 12.79 -8.12 12.21
N GLN A 16 11.70 -7.62 12.79
CA GLN A 16 10.93 -6.52 12.21
C GLN A 16 11.80 -5.26 12.23
N LYS A 17 12.38 -4.92 11.08
CA LYS A 17 13.05 -3.64 10.89
C LYS A 17 11.98 -2.55 10.86
N LEU A 18 12.03 -1.62 11.81
CA LEU A 18 11.26 -0.38 11.71
C LEU A 18 11.83 0.44 10.55
N THR A 19 10.96 1.06 9.77
CA THR A 19 11.36 2.06 8.78
C THR A 19 11.83 3.31 9.52
N GLU A 20 13.14 3.51 9.67
CA GLU A 20 13.70 4.66 10.42
C GLU A 20 13.25 6.03 9.86
N GLN A 21 12.83 6.06 8.58
CA GLN A 21 12.33 7.26 7.88
C GLN A 21 10.80 7.25 7.64
N GLY A 22 10.11 6.16 8.02
CA GLY A 22 8.70 5.92 7.67
C GLY A 22 8.47 5.58 6.19
N ILE A 23 7.26 5.14 5.87
CA ILE A 23 6.76 5.00 4.51
C ILE A 23 6.04 6.30 4.13
N GLU A 24 6.48 6.92 3.04
CA GLU A 24 5.80 8.10 2.49
C GLU A 24 4.51 7.67 1.79
N PHE A 25 3.41 8.31 2.17
CA PHE A 25 2.15 8.28 1.44
C PHE A 25 1.97 9.64 0.78
N SER A 26 1.54 9.63 -0.47
CA SER A 26 1.38 10.86 -1.25
C SER A 26 0.09 10.88 -2.06
N LEU A 27 -0.60 12.03 -2.07
CA LEU A 27 -1.80 12.23 -2.88
C LEU A 27 -1.69 13.55 -3.67
N PHE A 28 -1.87 13.48 -4.98
CA PHE A 28 -2.04 14.68 -5.80
C PHE A 28 -3.48 15.18 -5.68
N ALA A 29 -3.67 16.26 -4.90
CA ALA A 29 -4.97 16.87 -4.66
C ALA A 29 -4.81 18.39 -4.52
N PRO A 30 -4.42 19.09 -5.61
CA PRO A 30 -3.99 20.48 -5.55
C PRO A 30 -5.08 21.44 -5.08
N TYR A 31 -6.35 21.08 -5.28
CA TYR A 31 -7.50 21.90 -4.93
C TYR A 31 -8.07 21.61 -3.55
N ASN A 32 -7.58 20.61 -2.84
CA ASN A 32 -8.05 20.31 -1.49
C ASN A 32 -7.47 21.31 -0.49
N GLU A 33 -8.24 21.63 0.55
CA GLU A 33 -7.81 22.50 1.65
C GLU A 33 -7.16 21.70 2.79
N LYS A 34 -7.55 20.42 2.90
CA LYS A 34 -7.06 19.46 3.89
C LYS A 34 -7.11 18.06 3.29
N VAL A 35 -6.09 17.27 3.56
CA VAL A 35 -6.04 15.84 3.30
C VAL A 35 -5.51 15.16 4.55
N ALA A 36 -6.11 14.04 4.93
CA ALA A 36 -5.58 13.17 5.96
C ALA A 36 -5.39 11.74 5.41
N LEU A 37 -4.43 11.02 5.97
CA LEU A 37 -4.26 9.60 5.75
C LEU A 37 -4.97 8.84 6.87
N VAL A 38 -5.71 7.78 6.53
CA VAL A 38 -6.31 6.86 7.49
C VAL A 38 -5.90 5.44 7.13
N GLY A 39 -5.63 4.59 8.12
CA GLY A 39 -5.32 3.19 7.87
C GLY A 39 -5.55 2.30 9.08
N ASP A 40 -5.51 0.99 8.84
CA ASP A 40 -5.78 -0.03 9.85
C ASP A 40 -4.75 -0.07 10.99
N TRP A 41 -3.53 0.40 10.76
CA TRP A 41 -2.44 0.46 11.73
C TRP A 41 -2.75 1.32 12.97
N ASP A 42 -3.69 2.27 12.86
CA ASP A 42 -4.13 3.12 13.97
C ASP A 42 -5.65 3.24 14.03
N ASN A 43 -6.35 2.10 13.85
CA ASN A 43 -7.81 2.04 13.92
C ASN A 43 -8.52 3.12 13.08
N TRP A 44 -7.99 3.41 11.89
CA TRP A 44 -8.50 4.41 10.96
C TRP A 44 -8.59 5.83 11.51
N GLN A 45 -7.74 6.19 12.48
CA GLN A 45 -7.59 7.57 12.93
C GLN A 45 -6.90 8.43 11.86
N PRO A 46 -7.34 9.68 11.66
CA PRO A 46 -6.80 10.57 10.65
C PRO A 46 -5.44 11.13 11.05
N ILE A 47 -4.48 11.06 10.13
CA ILE A 47 -3.18 11.71 10.22
C ILE A 47 -3.14 12.83 9.18
N ASP A 48 -3.08 14.08 9.63
CA ASP A 48 -3.03 15.24 8.75
C ASP A 48 -1.79 15.20 7.85
N MET A 49 -1.99 15.39 6.54
CA MET A 49 -0.91 15.43 5.56
C MET A 49 -0.41 16.86 5.33
N LEU A 50 0.85 17.00 4.92
CA LEU A 50 1.45 18.29 4.58
C LEU A 50 1.29 18.58 3.09
N ARG A 51 0.77 19.76 2.75
CA ARG A 51 0.65 20.23 1.36
C ARG A 51 1.97 20.83 0.88
N GLY A 52 2.50 20.31 -0.22
CA GLY A 52 3.60 20.91 -0.96
C GLY A 52 3.10 21.96 -1.97
N ASP A 53 4.02 22.83 -2.40
CA ASP A 53 3.76 23.85 -3.43
C ASP A 53 3.50 23.24 -4.82
N ASP A 54 3.80 21.95 -4.98
CA ASP A 54 3.57 21.15 -6.18
C ASP A 54 2.16 20.52 -6.26
N GLY A 55 1.29 20.82 -5.29
CA GLY A 55 -0.08 20.29 -5.23
C GLY A 55 -0.19 18.87 -4.68
N TRP A 56 0.93 18.29 -4.24
CA TRP A 56 0.97 16.99 -3.58
C TRP A 56 0.86 17.13 -2.07
N TRP A 57 0.13 16.20 -1.47
CA TRP A 57 0.05 16.02 -0.02
C TRP A 57 0.93 14.86 0.37
N ARG A 58 1.73 14.99 1.43
CA ARG A 58 2.67 13.94 1.88
C ARG A 58 2.62 13.73 3.39
N VAL A 59 2.83 12.50 3.82
CA VAL A 59 3.05 12.13 5.22
C VAL A 59 3.91 10.87 5.30
N ASN A 60 4.82 10.80 6.27
CA ASN A 60 5.62 9.61 6.54
C ASN A 60 5.05 8.88 7.75
N VAL A 61 4.70 7.61 7.58
CA VAL A 61 4.17 6.77 8.66
C VAL A 61 5.16 5.65 9.00
N PRO A 62 5.60 5.51 10.26
CA PRO A 62 6.48 4.43 10.67
C PRO A 62 5.71 3.10 10.71
N LEU A 63 5.80 2.35 9.61
CA LEU A 63 5.19 1.04 9.47
C LEU A 63 6.27 -0.05 9.53
N LYS A 64 5.90 -1.21 10.08
CA LYS A 64 6.72 -2.42 10.06
C LYS A 64 6.45 -3.19 8.78
N ASP A 65 7.24 -4.23 8.54
CA ASP A 65 6.90 -5.20 7.50
C ASP A 65 5.52 -5.83 7.78
N GLY A 66 4.68 -5.89 6.75
CA GLY A 66 3.29 -6.32 6.84
C GLY A 66 2.43 -5.80 5.70
N ASP A 67 1.16 -6.20 5.72
CA ASP A 67 0.13 -5.77 4.77
C ASP A 67 -0.79 -4.78 5.49
N TYR A 68 -1.07 -3.65 4.86
CA TYR A 68 -1.85 -2.57 5.45
C TYR A 68 -2.92 -2.06 4.49
N ALA A 69 -4.12 -1.82 5.02
CA ALA A 69 -5.19 -1.14 4.33
C ALA A 69 -5.24 0.36 4.70
N TYR A 70 -5.46 1.22 3.72
CA TYR A 70 -5.52 2.66 3.91
C TYR A 70 -6.45 3.35 2.91
N LYS A 71 -6.80 4.60 3.23
CA LYS A 71 -7.50 5.56 2.37
C LYS A 71 -7.04 6.98 2.66
N PHE A 72 -7.36 7.89 1.75
CA PHE A 72 -7.24 9.33 1.99
C PHE A 72 -8.59 9.93 2.36
N GLU A 73 -8.61 10.74 3.40
CA GLU A 73 -9.76 11.56 3.76
C GLU A 73 -9.62 12.93 3.11
N VAL A 74 -10.60 13.29 2.27
CA VAL A 74 -10.60 14.50 1.45
C VAL A 74 -11.94 15.20 1.50
N LYS A 75 -11.94 16.52 1.31
CA LYS A 75 -13.17 17.28 1.06
C LYS A 75 -13.55 17.19 -0.41
N SER A 76 -14.75 16.69 -0.69
CA SER A 76 -15.25 16.51 -2.05
C SER A 76 -15.63 17.84 -2.70
N LYS A 77 -15.27 17.98 -3.97
CA LYS A 77 -15.66 19.08 -4.87
C LYS A 77 -16.63 18.64 -5.96
N SER A 78 -17.13 17.40 -5.88
CA SER A 78 -18.06 16.84 -6.85
C SER A 78 -19.48 17.30 -6.56
N TYR A 79 -20.28 17.58 -7.61
CA TYR A 79 -21.64 18.12 -7.47
C TYR A 79 -22.58 17.27 -6.59
N PHE A 80 -22.36 15.96 -6.52
CA PHE A 80 -23.20 15.02 -5.77
C PHE A 80 -22.78 14.87 -4.29
N ALA A 81 -21.65 15.43 -3.88
CA ALA A 81 -21.13 15.32 -2.52
C ALA A 81 -20.30 16.56 -2.12
N GLU A 82 -20.66 17.73 -2.62
CA GLU A 82 -19.85 18.94 -2.44
C GLU A 82 -19.73 19.32 -0.95
N GLY A 83 -18.51 19.61 -0.52
CA GLY A 83 -18.21 19.98 0.87
C GLY A 83 -18.19 18.82 1.86
N GLN A 84 -18.62 17.62 1.46
CA GLN A 84 -18.57 16.43 2.31
C GLN A 84 -17.14 15.92 2.46
N THR A 85 -16.82 15.40 3.64
CA THR A 85 -15.60 14.65 3.88
C THR A 85 -15.81 13.21 3.44
N LEU A 86 -15.01 12.75 2.48
CA LEU A 86 -15.08 11.39 1.94
C LEU A 86 -13.75 10.68 2.11
N ARG A 87 -13.79 9.36 2.25
CA ARG A 87 -12.61 8.49 2.19
C ARG A 87 -12.49 7.92 0.79
N VAL A 88 -11.38 8.19 0.12
CA VAL A 88 -11.10 7.75 -1.25
C VAL A 88 -9.90 6.81 -1.27
N ALA A 89 -9.94 5.83 -2.17
CA ALA A 89 -8.78 4.99 -2.46
C ALA A 89 -7.67 5.85 -3.10
N ASP A 90 -6.41 5.46 -2.87
CA ASP A 90 -5.26 5.99 -3.59
C ASP A 90 -5.40 5.66 -5.10
N PRO A 91 -5.44 6.69 -5.98
CA PRO A 91 -5.44 6.48 -7.43
C PRO A 91 -4.24 5.69 -7.96
N TYR A 92 -3.14 5.62 -7.20
CA TYR A 92 -1.92 4.89 -7.52
C TYR A 92 -1.76 3.58 -6.75
N ALA A 93 -2.79 3.13 -6.01
CA ALA A 93 -2.73 1.87 -5.27
C ALA A 93 -2.49 0.68 -6.22
N PRO A 94 -1.46 -0.16 -5.97
CA PRO A 94 -1.25 -1.37 -6.76
C PRO A 94 -2.32 -2.44 -6.47
N PHE A 95 -2.96 -2.36 -5.30
CA PHE A 95 -3.91 -3.33 -4.80
C PHE A 95 -5.07 -2.64 -4.12
N LEU A 96 -6.26 -3.21 -4.28
CA LEU A 96 -7.44 -2.88 -3.49
C LEU A 96 -7.87 -4.11 -2.67
N SER A 97 -8.52 -3.87 -1.52
CA SER A 97 -9.20 -4.94 -0.80
C SER A 97 -10.30 -5.53 -1.68
N ARG A 98 -10.57 -6.82 -1.48
CA ARG A 98 -11.57 -7.59 -2.27
C ARG A 98 -12.96 -7.58 -1.64
N ASP A 99 -13.13 -6.82 -0.57
CA ASP A 99 -14.40 -6.57 0.10
C ASP A 99 -15.10 -5.35 -0.52
N SER A 100 -16.30 -5.03 -0.03
CA SER A 100 -17.07 -3.88 -0.47
C SER A 100 -16.45 -2.54 -0.09
N ASP A 101 -15.45 -2.53 0.79
CA ASP A 101 -14.84 -1.29 1.24
C ASP A 101 -13.81 -0.76 0.24
N GLU A 102 -13.25 -1.60 -0.64
CA GLU A 102 -12.30 -1.20 -1.69
C GLU A 102 -11.16 -0.31 -1.15
N ASN A 103 -10.58 -0.70 -0.01
CA ASN A 103 -9.45 -0.01 0.61
C ASN A 103 -8.20 -0.18 -0.25
N SER A 104 -7.36 0.86 -0.32
CA SER A 104 -6.04 0.72 -0.92
C SER A 104 -5.16 -0.14 -0.03
N CYS A 105 -4.38 -1.03 -0.63
CA CYS A 105 -3.48 -1.91 0.10
C CYS A 105 -2.02 -1.64 -0.26
N ILE A 106 -1.16 -1.67 0.76
CA ILE A 106 0.30 -1.58 0.62
C ILE A 106 0.95 -2.75 1.34
N ILE A 107 1.96 -3.33 0.72
CA ILE A 107 2.75 -4.43 1.28
C ILE A 107 4.15 -3.90 1.56
N ILE A 108 4.61 -4.03 2.79
CA ILE A 108 5.93 -3.60 3.23
C ILE A 108 6.79 -4.82 3.52
N LYS A 109 7.95 -4.88 2.89
CA LYS A 109 8.94 -5.94 3.09
C LYS A 109 10.35 -5.36 3.10
N ASP A 110 11.16 -5.78 4.06
CA ASP A 110 12.52 -5.28 4.27
C ASP A 110 12.55 -3.74 4.41
N GLY A 111 11.50 -3.17 5.02
CA GLY A 111 11.33 -1.73 5.22
C GLY A 111 10.99 -0.94 3.95
N LYS A 112 10.52 -1.58 2.88
CA LYS A 112 10.16 -0.91 1.63
C LYS A 112 8.79 -1.38 1.09
N PRO A 113 8.02 -0.51 0.43
CA PRO A 113 6.84 -0.93 -0.31
C PRO A 113 7.24 -1.86 -1.46
N ILE A 114 6.50 -2.94 -1.64
CA ILE A 114 6.66 -3.86 -2.77
C ILE A 114 5.34 -4.08 -3.49
N VAL A 115 5.40 -4.21 -4.81
CA VAL A 115 4.24 -4.57 -5.65
C VAL A 115 4.24 -6.06 -5.98
N THR A 116 5.39 -6.70 -6.04
CA THR A 116 5.45 -8.13 -6.30
C THR A 116 6.73 -8.73 -5.77
N THR A 117 6.67 -10.02 -5.41
CA THR A 117 7.85 -10.85 -5.17
C THR A 117 8.16 -11.76 -6.35
N TYR A 118 7.33 -11.73 -7.40
CA TYR A 118 7.50 -12.57 -8.57
C TYR A 118 8.71 -12.11 -9.39
N GLN A 119 9.53 -13.08 -9.80
CA GLN A 119 10.66 -12.87 -10.71
C GLN A 119 10.36 -13.62 -11.99
N TRP A 120 10.27 -12.89 -13.11
CA TRP A 120 10.19 -13.49 -14.44
C TRP A 120 11.39 -14.43 -14.67
N GLN A 121 11.11 -15.62 -15.21
CA GLN A 121 12.12 -16.68 -15.39
C GLN A 121 12.47 -16.94 -16.87
N HIS A 122 11.83 -16.23 -17.80
CA HIS A 122 11.85 -16.57 -19.24
C HIS A 122 12.15 -15.34 -20.12
N ASP A 123 12.92 -14.38 -19.62
CA ASP A 123 13.35 -13.20 -20.39
C ASP A 123 14.32 -13.57 -21.53
N ASP A 124 14.85 -14.79 -21.51
CA ASP A 124 15.77 -15.35 -22.49
C ASP A 124 15.10 -15.87 -23.76
N VAL A 125 13.77 -15.97 -23.78
CA VAL A 125 13.00 -16.46 -24.93
C VAL A 125 12.40 -15.27 -25.68
N PRO A 126 12.92 -14.91 -26.88
CA PRO A 126 12.37 -13.80 -27.64
C PRO A 126 10.98 -14.13 -28.18
N LEU A 127 10.11 -13.11 -28.26
CA LEU A 127 8.82 -13.26 -28.93
C LEU A 127 9.03 -13.66 -30.40
N PRO A 128 8.18 -14.54 -30.96
CA PRO A 128 8.19 -14.81 -32.38
C PRO A 128 7.83 -13.53 -33.17
N ASN A 129 8.19 -13.49 -34.45
CA ASN A 129 7.76 -12.41 -35.34
C ASN A 129 6.24 -12.25 -35.29
N ASN A 130 5.73 -11.02 -35.33
CA ASN A 130 4.31 -10.67 -35.25
C ASN A 130 3.40 -11.53 -36.12
N GLN A 131 3.85 -11.98 -37.29
CA GLN A 131 3.07 -12.85 -38.21
C GLN A 131 2.82 -14.27 -37.67
N HIS A 132 3.60 -14.72 -36.70
CA HIS A 132 3.47 -16.02 -36.04
C HIS A 132 2.90 -15.90 -34.62
N LEU A 133 2.55 -14.69 -34.18
CA LEU A 133 2.06 -14.44 -32.85
C LEU A 133 0.57 -14.79 -32.78
N VAL A 134 0.22 -15.83 -32.02
CA VAL A 134 -1.16 -16.25 -31.78
C VAL A 134 -1.58 -15.75 -30.40
N MET A 135 -2.49 -14.79 -30.35
CA MET A 135 -3.02 -14.22 -29.10
C MET A 135 -4.32 -14.92 -28.73
N TYR A 136 -4.41 -15.36 -27.48
CA TYR A 136 -5.64 -15.87 -26.90
C TYR A 136 -6.22 -14.81 -25.97
N GLU A 137 -7.43 -14.35 -26.29
CA GLU A 137 -8.21 -13.54 -25.37
C GLU A 137 -8.83 -14.45 -24.31
N LEU A 138 -8.50 -14.20 -23.05
CA LEU A 138 -9.02 -14.91 -21.89
C LEU A 138 -9.61 -13.90 -20.92
N HIS A 139 -10.78 -14.21 -20.37
CA HIS A 139 -11.35 -13.50 -19.23
C HIS A 139 -11.09 -14.33 -17.97
N VAL A 140 -10.37 -13.75 -17.02
CA VAL A 140 -9.89 -14.40 -15.78
C VAL A 140 -10.75 -14.02 -14.61
#